data_AF-A0AAD0J9E1-F1
#
_entry.id   AF-A0AAD0J9E1-F1
#
_cell.length_a   1.000
_cell.length_b   1.000
_cell.length_c   1.000
_cell.angle_alpha   90.00
_cell.angle_beta   90.00
_cell.angle_gamma   90.00
#
_symmetry.space_group_name_H-M   'P 1'
#
loop_
_entity.id
_entity.type
_entity.pdbx_description
1 polymer ?
#
loop_
_entity_poly.entity_id
_entity_poly.type
_entity_poly.pdbx_seq_one_letter_code
_entity_poly.pdbx_strand_id
1 'polypeptide(L)'
;MVAKVLPLQSNATPIDPALQALPLDGYSRWPDLSRLVPLSRESIRQREIAGRFPRRVQLGSQRCVAWPNREIHRWLADPANYRAEG
;
A
#
# COMPACT_ATOMS: atom_id res chain seq x y z
N MET A 1 41.90 -20.75 6.21
CA MET A 1 41.26 -19.95 5.13
C MET A 1 39.89 -19.53 5.65
N VAL A 2 39.74 -18.30 6.14
CA VAL A 2 38.49 -17.83 6.78
C VAL A 2 37.72 -16.99 5.77
N ALA A 3 36.60 -17.50 5.28
CA ALA A 3 35.68 -16.76 4.44
C ALA A 3 35.06 -15.62 5.24
N LYS A 4 35.33 -14.39 4.81
CA LYS A 4 34.79 -13.15 5.37
C LYS A 4 33.30 -13.08 5.03
N VAL A 5 32.45 -13.47 5.98
CA VAL A 5 31.00 -13.19 5.94
C VAL A 5 30.82 -11.67 5.88
N LEU A 6 30.27 -11.18 4.77
CA LEU A 6 29.77 -9.82 4.68
C LEU A 6 28.52 -9.71 5.57
N PRO A 7 28.40 -8.68 6.43
CA PRO A 7 27.17 -8.46 7.16
C PRO A 7 26.06 -8.10 6.17
N LEU A 8 24.92 -8.79 6.28
CA LEU A 8 23.64 -8.36 5.71
C LEU A 8 23.34 -6.97 6.28
N GLN A 9 23.59 -5.94 5.48
CA GLN A 9 23.26 -4.57 5.87
C GLN A 9 21.75 -4.45 5.98
N SER A 10 21.28 -4.52 7.23
CA SER A 10 19.92 -4.17 7.60
C SER A 10 19.84 -2.65 7.51
N ASN A 11 19.53 -2.11 6.34
CA ASN A 11 19.14 -0.71 6.20
C ASN A 11 17.76 -0.54 6.86
N ALA A 12 17.74 -0.45 8.19
CA ALA A 12 16.63 0.15 8.89
C ALA A 12 16.65 1.64 8.59
N THR A 13 15.87 2.06 7.59
CA THR A 13 15.61 3.48 7.31
C THR A 13 15.09 4.12 8.59
N PRO A 14 15.60 5.28 9.02
CA PRO A 14 15.06 6.00 10.16
C PRO A 14 13.57 6.25 9.93
N ILE A 15 12.75 5.92 10.92
CA ILE A 15 11.31 6.13 10.90
C ILE A 15 11.07 7.63 11.09
N ASP A 16 11.04 8.39 10.01
CA ASP A 16 10.46 9.73 10.05
C ASP A 16 8.98 9.59 10.49
N PRO A 17 8.47 10.40 11.42
CA PRO A 17 7.05 10.36 11.80
C PRO A 17 6.11 10.80 10.65
N ALA A 18 6.67 11.32 9.55
CA ALA A 18 5.97 11.53 8.27
C ALA A 18 5.91 10.26 7.38
N LEU A 19 6.69 9.22 7.70
CA LEU A 19 6.84 7.98 6.92
C LEU A 19 5.68 6.98 7.10
N GLN A 20 4.70 7.30 7.94
CA GLN A 20 3.40 6.61 7.94
C GLN A 20 2.54 7.01 6.74
N ALA A 21 2.90 8.08 6.01
CA ALA A 21 2.19 8.48 4.82
C ALA A 21 2.83 7.88 3.57
N LEU A 22 2.00 7.24 2.76
CA LEU A 22 2.36 6.79 1.40
C LEU A 22 2.98 7.96 0.61
N PRO A 23 3.98 7.74 -0.26
CA PRO A 23 4.41 8.79 -1.18
C PRO A 23 3.24 9.24 -2.07
N LEU A 24 3.18 10.53 -2.41
CA LEU A 24 2.01 11.13 -3.06
C LEU A 24 1.67 10.46 -4.40
N ASP A 25 2.69 10.10 -5.16
CA ASP A 25 2.60 9.32 -6.38
C ASP A 25 3.27 7.94 -6.23
N GLY A 26 2.92 7.02 -7.12
CA GLY A 26 3.36 5.62 -7.07
C GLY A 26 2.28 4.63 -6.66
N TYR A 27 2.71 3.42 -6.30
CA TYR A 27 1.83 2.30 -6.01
C TYR A 27 2.24 1.57 -4.73
N SER A 28 1.26 1.29 -3.87
CA SER A 28 1.46 0.53 -2.64
C SER A 28 0.77 -0.81 -2.64
N ARG A 29 1.47 -1.79 -2.05
CA ARG A 29 1.03 -3.18 -1.99
C ARG A 29 0.28 -3.44 -0.69
N TRP A 30 -0.42 -4.57 -0.65
CA TRP A 30 -1.16 -5.03 0.54
C TRP A 30 -0.41 -4.93 1.89
N PRO A 31 0.85 -5.40 2.06
CA PRO A 31 1.52 -5.36 3.36
C PRO A 31 1.83 -3.94 3.88
N ASP A 32 1.81 -2.95 3.00
CA ASP A 32 1.97 -1.55 3.35
C ASP A 32 0.61 -0.92 3.66
N LEU A 33 -0.37 -1.14 2.78
CA LEU A 33 -1.76 -0.69 2.95
C LEU A 33 -2.43 -1.25 4.22
N SER A 34 -2.17 -2.51 4.56
CA SER A 34 -2.71 -3.17 5.76
C SER A 34 -2.22 -2.54 7.08
N ARG A 35 -1.15 -1.73 7.05
CA ARG A 35 -0.69 -0.99 8.25
C ARG A 35 -1.45 0.31 8.45
N LEU A 36 -1.95 0.88 7.36
CA LEU A 36 -2.66 2.15 7.32
C LEU A 36 -4.16 1.96 7.53
N VAL A 37 -4.68 0.86 6.99
CA VAL A 37 -6.11 0.57 7.00
C VAL A 37 -6.41 -0.54 8.00
N PRO A 38 -7.28 -0.32 9.00
CA PRO A 38 -7.68 -1.34 9.97
C PRO A 38 -8.71 -2.32 9.38
N LEU A 39 -8.58 -2.65 8.09
CA LEU A 39 -9.50 -3.51 7.36
C LEU A 39 -8.76 -4.73 6.83
N SER A 40 -9.45 -5.87 6.86
CA SER A 40 -8.96 -7.10 6.26
C SER A 40 -8.95 -7.01 4.73
N ARG A 41 -8.12 -7.85 4.10
CA ARG A 41 -8.01 -7.94 2.63
C ARG A 41 -9.35 -8.24 1.96
N GLU A 42 -10.17 -9.05 2.62
CA GLU A 42 -11.51 -9.38 2.15
C GLU A 42 -12.47 -8.19 2.25
N SER A 43 -12.42 -7.42 3.34
CA SER A 43 -13.21 -6.19 3.48
C SER A 43 -12.85 -5.16 2.42
N ILE A 44 -11.56 -5.04 2.10
CA ILE A 44 -11.08 -4.19 1.00
C ILE A 44 -11.64 -4.70 -0.32
N ARG A 45 -11.56 -6.01 -0.61
CA ARG A 45 -12.14 -6.62 -1.82
C ARG A 45 -13.63 -6.34 -1.94
N GLN A 46 -14.40 -6.43 -0.86
CA GLN A 46 -15.83 -6.08 -0.86
C GLN A 46 -16.07 -4.59 -1.15
N ARG A 47 -15.25 -3.70 -0.57
CA ARG A 47 -15.34 -2.25 -0.83
C ARG A 47 -14.91 -1.90 -2.24
N GLU A 48 -13.92 -2.59 -2.81
CA GLU A 48 -13.54 -2.46 -4.22
C GLU A 48 -14.72 -2.81 -5.13
N ILE A 49 -15.42 -3.92 -4.87
CA ILE A 49 -16.63 -4.33 -5.62
C ILE A 49 -17.76 -3.30 -5.44
N ALA A 50 -17.91 -2.74 -4.24
CA ALA A 50 -18.89 -1.70 -3.95
C ALA A 50 -18.50 -0.31 -4.48
N GLY A 51 -17.33 -0.15 -5.12
CA GLY A 51 -16.84 1.14 -5.63
C GLY A 51 -16.44 2.15 -4.55
N ARG A 52 -16.28 1.70 -3.29
CA ARG A 52 -15.92 2.52 -2.12
C ARG A 52 -14.43 2.44 -1.75
N PHE A 53 -13.64 1.77 -2.56
CA PHE A 53 -12.19 1.65 -2.40
C PHE A 53 -11.50 1.78 -3.75
N PRO A 54 -10.28 2.34 -3.82
CA PRO A 54 -9.55 2.45 -5.08
C PRO A 54 -9.41 1.11 -5.79
N ARG A 55 -9.48 1.14 -7.13
CA ARG A 55 -9.28 -0.06 -7.94
C ARG A 55 -7.81 -0.46 -7.88
N ARG A 56 -7.56 -1.73 -7.56
CA ARG A 56 -6.22 -2.30 -7.62
C ARG A 56 -5.72 -2.40 -9.07
N VAL A 57 -4.46 -2.06 -9.29
CA VAL A 57 -3.76 -2.23 -10.55
C VAL A 57 -2.82 -3.44 -10.50
N GLN A 58 -2.66 -4.11 -11.62
CA GLN A 58 -1.70 -5.21 -11.78
C GLN A 58 -0.41 -4.66 -12.37
N LEU A 59 0.70 -4.75 -11.64
CA LEU A 59 2.00 -4.21 -12.06
C LEU A 59 2.78 -5.13 -13.02
N GLY A 60 2.32 -6.38 -13.20
CA GLY A 60 2.94 -7.30 -14.15
C GLY A 60 2.36 -8.71 -14.08
N SER A 61 2.44 -9.34 -12.91
CA SER A 61 1.83 -10.65 -12.67
C SER A 61 0.49 -10.52 -11.93
N GLN A 62 -0.39 -11.52 -12.09
CA GLN A 62 -1.72 -11.54 -11.44
C GLN A 62 -1.65 -11.51 -9.89
N ARG A 63 -0.50 -11.90 -9.32
CA ARG A 63 -0.19 -11.80 -7.88
C ARG A 63 0.36 -10.42 -7.47
N CYS A 64 0.93 -9.67 -8.42
CA CYS A 64 1.53 -8.35 -8.21
C CYS A 64 0.47 -7.27 -8.37
N VAL A 65 -0.34 -7.16 -7.33
CA VAL A 65 -1.41 -6.19 -7.21
C VAL A 65 -0.98 -5.06 -6.29
N ALA A 66 -1.18 -3.83 -6.74
CA ALA A 66 -0.91 -2.63 -5.95
C ALA A 66 -2.04 -1.61 -6.15
N TRP A 67 -2.13 -0.64 -5.25
CA TRP A 67 -3.09 0.45 -5.32
C TRP A 67 -2.34 1.75 -5.55
N PRO A 68 -2.85 2.64 -6.41
CA PRO A 68 -2.24 3.95 -6.64
C PRO A 68 -2.30 4.79 -5.37
N ASN A 69 -1.16 5.31 -4.92
CA ASN A 69 -1.07 6.03 -3.67
C ASN A 69 -1.93 7.29 -3.66
N ARG A 70 -2.00 8.00 -4.79
CA ARG A 70 -2.92 9.14 -4.98
C ARG A 70 -4.35 8.82 -4.59
N GLU A 71 -4.83 7.65 -4.97
CA GLU A 71 -6.19 7.27 -4.64
C GLU A 71 -6.33 6.79 -3.20
N ILE A 72 -5.33 6.09 -2.67
CA ILE A 72 -5.33 5.73 -1.25
C ILE A 72 -5.36 6.98 -0.39
N HIS A 73 -4.60 8.03 -0.74
CA HIS A 73 -4.64 9.33 -0.05
C HIS A 73 -6.02 9.97 -0.11
N ARG A 74 -6.66 9.99 -1.29
CA ARG A 74 -8.05 10.48 -1.43
C ARG A 74 -9.02 9.67 -0.56
N TRP A 75 -8.83 8.35 -0.49
CA TRP A 75 -9.64 7.48 0.34
C TRP A 75 -9.38 7.67 1.84
N LEU A 76 -8.12 7.87 2.25
CA LEU A 76 -7.74 8.12 3.64
C LEU A 76 -8.26 9.47 4.15
N ALA A 77 -8.31 10.48 3.28
CA ALA A 77 -8.92 11.78 3.59
C ALA A 77 -10.42 11.63 3.85
N ASP A 78 -11.13 10.87 3.01
CA ASP A 78 -12.59 10.76 3.06
C ASP A 78 -13.10 9.33 2.80
N PRO A 79 -12.91 8.37 3.70
CA PRO A 79 -13.22 6.95 3.43
C PRO A 79 -14.72 6.68 3.30
N ALA A 80 -15.58 7.57 3.83
CA ALA A 80 -17.03 7.46 3.76
C ALA A 80 -17.61 8.02 2.47
N ASN A 81 -17.00 9.08 1.92
CA ASN A 81 -17.46 9.77 0.72
C ASN A 81 -16.67 9.38 -0.53
N TYR A 82 -15.53 8.70 -0.38
CA TYR A 82 -14.72 8.26 -1.50
C TYR A 82 -15.51 7.34 -2.43
N ARG A 83 -15.52 7.71 -3.71
CA ARG A 83 -15.92 6.86 -4.83
C ARG A 83 -14.73 6.69 -5.75
N ALA A 84 -14.48 5.45 -6.14
CA ALA A 84 -13.57 5.18 -7.24
C ALA A 84 -14.23 5.70 -8.52
N GLU A 85 -13.79 6.86 -9.01
CA GLU A 85 -14.21 7.36 -10.31
C GLU A 85 -13.55 6.48 -11.39
N GLY A 86 -14.34 5.62 -12.03
CA GLY A 86 -13.86 4.74 -13.09
C GLY A 86 -14.94 3.86 -13.67
#